data_AF-A0A4R4E046-F1
#
_entry.id   AF-A0A4R4E046-F1
#
_cell.length_a   1.000
_cell.length_b   1.000
_cell.length_c   1.000
_cell.angle_alpha   90.00
_cell.angle_beta   90.00
_cell.angle_gamma   90.00
#
_symmetry.space_group_name_H-M   'P 1'
#
loop_
_entity.id
_entity.type
_entity.pdbx_description
1 polymer ?
#
loop_
_entity_poly.entity_id
_entity_poly.type
_entity_poly.pdbx_seq_one_letter_code
_entity_poly.pdbx_strand_id
1 'polypeptide(L)'
;MLLFTLFVAVVTFVIRIWYPIDHWVGFLGIIQTEFAHVPQYASFFILGLLAARRGWMGNIPKSLGLSWLAIGVILVLIMYSGKLSFFQKGGFTWGSLAYSVFETFLCAALCIGIIYLFYVKFNKASVLFQNLSTNTFTVYVIHVPVVVILQYAFENMSMSAYVKFLLVTFFGIILSFGISHFIIGKIAYLIKSYNKLKSSKMIDC
;
A
#
# COMPACT_ATOMS: atom_id res chain seq x y z
N MET A 1 3.37 -8.94 17.93
CA MET A 1 3.13 -7.63 17.29
C MET A 1 4.11 -6.58 17.78
N LEU A 2 4.16 -6.25 19.08
CA LEU A 2 5.12 -5.25 19.60
C LEU A 2 6.59 -5.54 19.25
N LEU A 3 7.08 -6.75 19.49
CA LEU A 3 8.46 -7.13 19.17
C LEU A 3 8.76 -7.05 17.67
N PHE A 4 7.78 -7.40 16.83
CA PHE A 4 7.89 -7.25 15.39
C PHE A 4 7.95 -5.78 14.97
N THR A 5 7.04 -4.94 15.48
CA THR A 5 7.02 -3.50 15.19
C THR A 5 8.32 -2.83 15.63
N LEU A 6 8.84 -3.22 16.80
CA LEU A 6 10.11 -2.71 17.31
C LEU A 6 11.30 -3.17 16.45
N PHE A 7 11.31 -4.44 16.03
CA PHE A 7 12.32 -4.94 15.10
C PHE A 7 12.31 -4.15 13.79
N VAL A 8 11.13 -3.96 13.18
CA VAL A 8 10.99 -3.17 11.94
C VAL A 8 11.44 -1.72 12.16
N ALA A 9 11.14 -1.12 13.32
CA ALA A 9 11.58 0.23 13.65
C ALA A 9 13.11 0.34 13.75
N VAL A 10 13.77 -0.63 14.37
CA VAL A 10 15.24 -0.67 14.48
C VAL A 10 15.87 -0.85 13.09
N VAL A 11 15.37 -1.77 12.28
CA VAL A 11 15.87 -1.95 10.91
C VAL A 11 15.66 -0.68 10.07
N THR A 12 14.49 -0.04 10.20
CA THR A 12 14.19 1.24 9.53
C THR A 12 15.16 2.33 9.95
N PHE A 13 15.44 2.47 11.25
CA PHE A 13 16.43 3.42 11.77
C PHE A 13 17.82 3.14 11.21
N VAL A 14 18.25 1.88 11.20
CA VAL A 14 19.55 1.48 10.67
C VAL A 14 19.68 1.89 9.21
N ILE A 15 18.68 1.63 8.36
CA ILE A 15 18.72 2.07 6.95
C ILE A 15 18.76 3.60 6.83
N ARG A 16 18.04 4.32 7.69
CA ARG A 16 17.99 5.80 7.70
C ARG A 16 19.28 6.48 8.14
N ILE A 17 20.26 5.73 8.64
CA ILE A 17 21.62 6.25 8.85
C ILE A 17 22.28 6.57 7.51
N TRP A 18 22.09 5.72 6.50
CA TRP A 18 22.69 5.89 5.17
C TRP A 18 21.74 6.52 4.14
N TYR A 19 20.43 6.27 4.28
CA TYR A 19 19.41 6.76 3.36
C TYR A 19 18.36 7.58 4.12
N PRO A 20 18.56 8.89 4.28
CA PRO A 20 17.58 9.74 4.96
C PRO A 20 16.26 9.80 4.19
N ILE A 21 15.20 10.17 4.91
CA ILE A 21 13.87 10.46 4.35
C ILE A 21 14.01 11.57 3.29
N ASP A 22 13.21 11.47 2.23
CA ASP A 22 13.22 12.25 1.00
C ASP A 22 14.41 11.96 0.06
N HIS A 23 15.20 10.92 0.32
CA HIS A 23 16.28 10.50 -0.58
C HIS A 23 15.80 9.42 -1.57
N TRP A 24 15.32 9.88 -2.72
CA TRP A 24 14.81 9.04 -3.80
C TRP A 24 15.94 8.55 -4.71
N VAL A 25 16.04 7.24 -4.88
CA VAL A 25 16.99 6.62 -5.80
C VAL A 25 16.21 5.94 -6.91
N GLY A 26 16.61 6.17 -8.17
CA GLY A 26 16.06 5.51 -9.34
C GLY A 26 16.48 4.05 -9.40
N PHE A 27 15.82 3.18 -8.65
CA PHE A 27 16.04 1.75 -8.71
C PHE A 27 15.60 1.23 -10.10
N LEU A 28 16.49 0.50 -10.78
CA LEU A 28 16.31 0.04 -12.17
C LEU A 28 16.04 1.18 -13.19
N GLY A 29 16.43 2.42 -12.88
CA GLY A 29 16.31 3.59 -13.77
C GLY A 29 14.89 4.13 -13.98
N ILE A 30 13.85 3.38 -13.59
CA ILE A 30 12.44 3.73 -13.82
C ILE A 30 11.66 3.80 -12.50
N ILE A 31 12.06 3.02 -11.48
CA ILE A 31 11.31 2.93 -10.22
C ILE A 31 11.97 3.85 -9.18
N GLN A 32 11.38 5.03 -8.99
CA GLN A 32 11.78 5.91 -7.90
C GLN A 32 11.45 5.22 -6.57
N THR A 33 12.49 4.80 -5.86
CA THR A 33 12.36 4.07 -4.59
C THR A 33 13.00 4.87 -3.47
N GLU A 34 12.23 5.09 -2.42
CA GLU A 34 12.72 5.68 -1.19
C GLU A 34 13.14 4.55 -0.23
N PHE A 35 14.45 4.28 -0.18
CA PHE A 35 15.00 3.19 0.64
C PHE A 35 14.68 3.32 2.14
N ALA A 36 14.45 4.54 2.62
CA ALA A 36 14.12 4.83 4.02
C ALA A 36 12.85 4.12 4.52
N HIS A 37 11.91 3.75 3.64
CA HIS A 37 10.66 3.07 4.00
C HIS A 37 10.58 1.61 3.52
N VAL A 38 11.56 1.13 2.75
CA VAL A 38 11.58 -0.24 2.21
C VAL A 38 11.45 -1.31 3.30
N PRO A 39 12.12 -1.21 4.47
CA PRO A 39 11.93 -2.20 5.54
C PRO A 39 10.48 -2.32 5.99
N GLN A 40 9.80 -1.18 6.15
CA GLN A 40 8.40 -1.15 6.57
C GLN A 40 7.50 -1.78 5.50
N TYR A 41 7.68 -1.38 4.23
CA TYR A 41 6.89 -1.90 3.12
C TYR A 41 7.04 -3.40 2.92
N ALA A 42 8.29 -3.89 2.89
CA ALA A 42 8.55 -5.32 2.76
C ALA A 42 7.97 -6.12 3.92
N SER A 43 8.14 -5.62 5.15
CA SER A 43 7.65 -6.27 6.37
C SER A 43 6.13 -6.37 6.40
N PHE A 44 5.42 -5.29 6.08
CA PHE A 44 3.95 -5.29 6.03
C PHE A 44 3.40 -6.08 4.85
N PHE A 45 4.08 -6.09 3.71
CA PHE A 45 3.70 -6.92 2.57
C PHE A 45 3.79 -8.42 2.91
N ILE A 46 4.91 -8.86 3.51
CA ILE A 46 5.09 -10.25 3.94
C ILE A 46 4.05 -10.62 5.01
N LEU A 47 3.82 -9.75 5.99
CA LEU A 47 2.78 -9.95 6.99
C LEU A 47 1.39 -10.08 6.37
N GLY A 48 1.05 -9.24 5.39
CA GLY A 48 -0.21 -9.31 4.66
C GLY A 48 -0.38 -10.64 3.94
N LEU A 49 0.68 -11.14 3.30
CA LEU A 49 0.67 -12.44 2.63
C LEU A 49 0.48 -13.59 3.62
N LEU A 50 1.18 -13.57 4.76
CA LEU A 50 1.03 -14.57 5.82
C LEU A 50 -0.36 -14.52 6.44
N ALA A 51 -0.90 -13.32 6.67
CA ALA A 51 -2.24 -13.10 7.19
C ALA A 51 -3.31 -13.65 6.24
N ALA A 52 -3.14 -13.45 4.93
CA ALA A 52 -4.03 -13.99 3.92
C ALA A 52 -3.98 -15.53 3.87
N ARG A 53 -2.78 -16.13 3.89
CA ARG A 53 -2.61 -17.59 3.84
C ARG A 53 -3.11 -18.32 5.09
N ARG A 54 -2.97 -17.71 6.27
CA ARG A 54 -3.34 -18.30 7.56
C ARG A 54 -4.72 -17.84 8.06
N GLY A 55 -5.44 -17.05 7.29
CA GLY A 55 -6.77 -16.54 7.66
C GLY A 55 -6.78 -15.63 8.88
N TRP A 56 -5.67 -14.94 9.18
CA TRP A 56 -5.53 -14.13 10.40
C TRP A 56 -6.50 -12.95 10.45
N MET A 57 -6.89 -12.41 9.29
CA MET A 57 -7.86 -11.30 9.20
C MET A 57 -9.20 -11.66 9.83
N GLY A 58 -9.60 -12.94 9.78
CA GLY A 58 -10.87 -13.39 10.34
C GLY A 58 -10.89 -13.57 11.85
N ASN A 59 -9.71 -13.68 12.46
CA ASN A 59 -9.54 -14.07 13.86
C ASN A 59 -8.82 -12.99 14.68
N ILE A 60 -8.88 -11.72 14.26
CA ILE A 60 -8.30 -10.62 15.05
C ILE A 60 -9.14 -10.43 16.32
N PRO A 61 -8.55 -10.60 17.53
CA PRO A 61 -9.28 -10.36 18.77
C PRO A 61 -9.77 -8.92 18.85
N LYS A 62 -11.03 -8.72 19.28
CA LYS A 62 -11.65 -7.39 19.40
C LYS A 62 -10.81 -6.41 20.22
N SER A 63 -10.24 -6.87 21.34
CA SER A 63 -9.36 -6.06 22.19
C SER A 63 -8.13 -5.59 21.42
N LEU A 64 -7.46 -6.48 20.70
CA LEU A 64 -6.27 -6.16 19.92
C LEU A 64 -6.61 -5.17 18.79
N GLY A 65 -7.69 -5.41 18.03
CA GLY A 65 -8.12 -4.52 16.97
C GLY A 65 -8.45 -3.11 17.44
N LEU A 66 -9.28 -2.97 18.50
CA LEU A 66 -9.63 -1.66 19.05
C LEU A 66 -8.44 -0.96 19.71
N SER A 67 -7.60 -1.67 20.46
CA SER A 67 -6.44 -1.08 21.12
C SER A 67 -5.46 -0.51 20.09
N TRP A 68 -5.15 -1.26 19.03
CA TRP A 68 -4.25 -0.78 17.97
C TRP A 68 -4.90 0.36 17.16
N LEU A 69 -6.22 0.33 16.94
CA LEU A 69 -6.93 1.46 16.33
C LEU A 69 -6.84 2.72 17.21
N ALA A 70 -7.09 2.61 18.51
CA ALA A 70 -7.02 3.72 19.45
C ALA A 70 -5.60 4.30 19.52
N ILE A 71 -4.58 3.44 19.61
CA ILE A 71 -3.17 3.84 19.55
C ILE A 71 -2.89 4.59 18.24
N GLY A 72 -3.34 4.05 17.10
CA GLY A 72 -3.17 4.68 15.79
C GLY A 72 -3.78 6.07 15.73
N VAL A 73 -5.02 6.23 16.18
CA VAL A 73 -5.71 7.54 16.24
C VAL A 73 -4.97 8.51 17.15
N ILE A 74 -4.52 8.08 18.33
CA ILE A 74 -3.76 8.93 19.26
C ILE A 74 -2.45 9.39 18.60
N LEU A 75 -1.71 8.48 17.97
CA LEU A 75 -0.45 8.81 17.29
C LEU A 75 -0.67 9.76 16.11
N VAL A 76 -1.76 9.60 15.34
CA VAL A 76 -2.15 10.55 14.29
C VAL A 76 -2.40 11.94 14.89
N LEU A 77 -3.17 12.03 15.98
CA LEU A 77 -3.46 13.31 16.64
C LEU A 77 -2.18 13.97 17.15
N ILE A 78 -1.24 13.20 17.70
CA ILE A 78 0.07 13.71 18.12
C ILE A 78 0.85 14.24 16.92
N MET A 79 0.89 13.51 15.81
CA MET A 79 1.59 13.93 14.59
C MET A 79 1.04 15.26 14.05
N TYR A 80 -0.29 15.40 13.96
CA TYR A 80 -0.94 16.61 13.46
C TYR A 80 -1.05 17.75 14.49
N SER A 81 -0.73 17.51 15.76
CA SER A 81 -0.71 18.56 16.79
C SER A 81 0.41 19.59 16.59
N GLY A 82 1.39 19.30 15.71
CA GLY A 82 2.55 20.15 15.46
C GLY A 82 3.58 20.16 16.60
N LYS A 83 3.38 19.38 17.67
CA LYS A 83 4.25 19.34 18.86
C LYS A 83 5.39 18.32 18.76
N LEU A 84 5.62 17.74 17.59
CA LEU A 84 6.62 16.69 17.41
C LEU A 84 8.03 17.30 17.33
N SER A 85 8.70 17.41 18.47
CA SER A 85 10.02 18.05 18.60
C SER A 85 11.20 17.22 18.09
N PHE A 86 10.98 15.94 17.77
CA PHE A 86 12.03 14.99 17.41
C PHE A 86 12.00 14.54 15.94
N PHE A 87 11.32 15.29 15.06
CA PHE A 87 11.35 15.00 13.62
C PHE A 87 12.77 15.18 13.05
N GLN A 88 13.39 14.07 12.63
CA GLN A 88 14.68 14.09 11.96
C GLN A 88 14.66 13.11 10.79
N LYS A 89 15.08 13.60 9.62
CA LYS A 89 15.01 12.85 8.35
C LYS A 89 15.89 11.60 8.35
N GLY A 90 16.98 11.59 9.11
CA GLY A 90 17.91 10.46 9.18
C GLY A 90 19.11 10.77 10.06
N GLY A 91 20.12 9.90 10.01
CA GLY A 91 21.37 10.03 10.75
C GLY A 91 21.39 9.28 12.08
N PHE A 92 22.60 9.13 12.65
CA PHE A 92 22.83 8.42 13.92
C PHE A 92 22.52 9.32 15.11
N THR A 93 21.24 9.62 15.30
CA THR A 93 20.75 10.50 16.37
C THR A 93 19.59 9.86 17.12
N TRP A 94 19.44 10.21 18.39
CA TRP A 94 18.29 9.80 19.20
C TRP A 94 16.96 10.29 18.63
N GLY A 95 16.95 11.46 17.97
CA GLY A 95 15.78 11.99 17.27
C GLY A 95 15.34 11.10 16.11
N SER A 96 16.27 10.66 15.26
CA SER A 96 15.95 9.77 14.14
C SER A 96 15.47 8.39 14.59
N LEU A 97 16.03 7.86 15.69
CA LEU A 97 15.55 6.62 16.30
C LEU A 97 14.12 6.79 16.84
N ALA A 98 13.88 7.83 17.63
CA ALA A 98 12.56 8.12 18.19
C ALA A 98 11.50 8.31 17.10
N TYR A 99 11.85 9.02 16.03
CA TYR A 99 10.96 9.21 14.88
C TYR A 99 10.69 7.90 14.13
N SER A 100 11.71 7.08 13.89
CA SER A 100 11.55 5.79 13.21
C SER A 100 10.68 4.81 14.01
N VAL A 101 10.81 4.80 15.34
CA VAL A 101 9.92 4.06 16.24
C VAL A 101 8.50 4.63 16.17
N PHE A 102 8.34 5.94 16.34
CA PHE A 102 7.03 6.59 16.30
C PHE A 102 6.28 6.28 15.00
N GLU A 103 6.94 6.44 13.86
CA GLU A 103 6.37 6.21 12.54
C GLU A 103 6.02 4.74 12.31
N THR A 104 6.91 3.81 12.66
CA THR A 104 6.65 2.38 12.49
C THR A 104 5.47 1.91 13.35
N PHE A 105 5.36 2.43 14.58
CA PHE A 105 4.22 2.16 15.46
C PHE A 105 2.94 2.77 14.92
N LEU A 106 2.99 4.02 14.45
CA LEU A 106 1.86 4.68 13.80
C LEU A 106 1.34 3.86 12.61
N CYS A 107 2.23 3.44 11.71
CA CYS A 107 1.88 2.62 10.56
C CYS A 107 1.29 1.27 10.98
N ALA A 108 1.94 0.53 11.88
CA ALA A 108 1.44 -0.76 12.33
C ALA A 108 0.07 -0.65 13.04
N ALA A 109 -0.10 0.38 13.88
CA ALA A 109 -1.35 0.72 14.57
C ALA A 109 -2.49 0.99 13.60
N LEU A 110 -2.26 1.85 12.61
CA LEU A 110 -3.27 2.17 11.61
C LEU A 110 -3.59 0.97 10.71
N CYS A 111 -2.57 0.24 10.22
CA CYS A 111 -2.80 -0.94 9.39
C CYS A 111 -3.68 -1.97 10.12
N ILE A 112 -3.33 -2.35 11.35
CA ILE A 112 -4.09 -3.34 12.12
C ILE A 112 -5.48 -2.80 12.49
N GLY A 113 -5.55 -1.57 12.99
CA GLY A 113 -6.79 -0.96 13.46
C GLY A 113 -7.81 -0.75 12.34
N ILE A 114 -7.37 -0.24 11.18
CA ILE A 114 -8.25 0.00 10.03
C ILE A 114 -8.68 -1.33 9.42
N ILE A 115 -7.78 -2.31 9.26
CA ILE A 115 -8.14 -3.65 8.77
C ILE A 115 -9.22 -4.25 9.67
N TYR A 116 -9.05 -4.19 10.99
CA TYR A 116 -10.05 -4.66 11.95
C TYR A 116 -11.39 -3.92 11.80
N LEU A 117 -11.37 -2.58 11.71
CA LEU A 117 -12.58 -1.78 11.55
C LEU A 117 -13.36 -2.15 10.28
N PHE A 118 -12.66 -2.28 9.16
CA PHE A 118 -13.25 -2.69 7.89
C PHE A 118 -13.74 -4.13 7.93
N TYR A 119 -13.01 -5.02 8.59
CA TYR A 119 -13.41 -6.41 8.76
C TYR A 119 -14.70 -6.56 9.60
N VAL A 120 -14.87 -5.77 10.66
CA VAL A 120 -16.07 -5.87 11.51
C VAL A 120 -17.28 -5.12 10.93
N LYS A 121 -17.07 -3.93 10.36
CA LYS A 121 -18.17 -3.03 9.95
C LYS A 121 -18.52 -3.11 8.46
N PHE A 122 -17.53 -3.37 7.61
CA PHE A 122 -17.63 -3.25 6.15
C PHE A 122 -17.33 -4.54 5.38
N ASN A 123 -17.26 -5.68 6.06
CA ASN A 123 -17.03 -7.00 5.44
C ASN A 123 -18.29 -7.56 4.75
N LYS A 124 -18.96 -6.73 3.95
CA LYS A 124 -20.06 -7.12 3.08
C LYS A 124 -19.55 -7.14 1.65
N ALA A 125 -19.43 -8.33 1.09
CA ALA A 125 -18.90 -8.52 -0.25
C ALA A 125 -20.01 -8.30 -1.31
N SER A 126 -20.26 -7.05 -1.69
CA SER A 126 -21.09 -6.77 -2.88
C SER A 126 -20.34 -7.15 -4.16
N VAL A 127 -21.05 -7.45 -5.24
CA VAL A 127 -20.46 -7.79 -6.54
C VAL A 127 -19.49 -6.70 -7.01
N LEU A 128 -19.84 -5.42 -6.79
CA LEU A 128 -18.98 -4.29 -7.09
C LEU A 128 -17.68 -4.32 -6.28
N PHE A 129 -17.76 -4.50 -4.95
CA PHE A 129 -16.58 -4.54 -4.09
C PHE A 129 -15.68 -5.74 -4.39
N GLN A 130 -16.24 -6.89 -4.74
CA GLN A 130 -15.46 -8.05 -5.16
C GLN A 130 -14.72 -7.80 -6.47
N ASN A 131 -15.38 -7.17 -7.46
CA ASN A 131 -14.75 -6.81 -8.73
C ASN A 131 -13.63 -5.79 -8.51
N LEU A 132 -13.87 -4.74 -7.73
CA LEU A 132 -12.84 -3.74 -7.40
C LEU A 132 -11.66 -4.36 -6.65
N SER A 133 -11.91 -5.19 -5.63
CA SER A 133 -10.88 -5.88 -4.85
C SER A 133 -9.99 -6.76 -5.74
N THR A 134 -10.59 -7.55 -6.63
CA THR A 134 -9.86 -8.41 -7.58
C THR A 134 -8.93 -7.61 -8.50
N ASN A 135 -9.33 -6.40 -8.88
CA ASN A 135 -8.57 -5.53 -9.78
C ASN A 135 -7.52 -4.66 -9.08
N THR A 136 -7.53 -4.57 -7.74
CA THR A 136 -6.76 -3.57 -6.97
C THR A 136 -5.25 -3.72 -7.15
N PHE A 137 -4.72 -4.95 -7.17
CA PHE A 137 -3.28 -5.18 -7.37
C PHE A 137 -2.81 -4.76 -8.78
N THR A 138 -3.59 -5.09 -9.80
CA THR A 138 -3.29 -4.69 -11.19
C THR A 138 -3.39 -3.17 -11.34
N VAL A 139 -4.38 -2.53 -10.71
CA VAL A 139 -4.49 -1.05 -10.64
C VAL A 139 -3.25 -0.46 -9.97
N TYR A 140 -2.77 -1.03 -8.87
CA TYR A 140 -1.55 -0.57 -8.19
C TYR A 140 -0.32 -0.55 -9.10
N VAL A 141 -0.20 -1.46 -10.07
CA VAL A 141 0.90 -1.42 -11.04
C VAL A 141 0.65 -0.43 -12.17
N ILE A 142 -0.58 -0.40 -12.70
CA ILE A 142 -0.90 0.34 -13.93
C ILE A 142 -1.21 1.82 -13.69
N HIS A 143 -1.64 2.20 -12.48
CA HIS A 143 -2.05 3.57 -12.22
C HIS A 143 -0.89 4.57 -12.39
N VAL A 144 0.35 4.19 -12.10
CA VAL A 144 1.52 5.09 -12.21
C VAL A 144 1.68 5.63 -13.64
N PRO A 145 1.85 4.80 -14.69
CA PRO A 145 1.95 5.32 -16.05
C PRO A 145 0.67 6.02 -16.52
N VAL A 146 -0.51 5.55 -16.12
CA VAL A 146 -1.79 6.20 -16.48
C VAL A 146 -1.85 7.63 -15.95
N VAL A 147 -1.54 7.83 -14.66
CA VAL A 147 -1.54 9.14 -14.02
C VAL A 147 -0.48 10.05 -14.64
N VAL A 148 0.73 9.54 -14.90
CA VAL A 148 1.80 10.31 -15.55
C VAL A 148 1.38 10.80 -16.94
N ILE A 149 0.80 9.93 -17.77
CA ILE A 149 0.31 10.32 -19.11
C ILE A 149 -0.78 11.40 -18.99
N LEU A 150 -1.72 11.25 -18.07
CA LEU A 150 -2.75 12.26 -17.83
C LEU A 150 -2.14 13.59 -17.38
N GLN A 151 -1.16 13.57 -16.47
CA GLN A 151 -0.48 14.77 -16.01
C GLN A 151 0.17 15.54 -17.16
N TYR A 152 0.91 14.85 -18.04
CA TYR A 152 1.47 15.45 -19.25
C TYR A 152 0.40 15.96 -20.22
N ALA A 153 -0.72 15.24 -20.37
CA ALA A 153 -1.82 15.68 -21.25
C ALA A 153 -2.49 16.98 -20.76
N PHE A 154 -2.62 17.15 -19.44
CA PHE A 154 -3.21 18.36 -18.82
C PHE A 154 -2.18 19.47 -18.53
N GLU A 155 -0.89 19.25 -18.79
CA GLU A 155 0.19 20.19 -18.46
C GLU A 155 -0.02 21.55 -19.13
N ASN A 156 -0.28 21.55 -20.44
CA ASN A 156 -0.40 22.77 -21.27
C ASN A 156 -1.75 23.48 -21.16
N MET A 157 -2.71 22.96 -20.40
CA MET A 157 -4.02 23.59 -20.24
C MET A 157 -3.97 24.73 -19.22
N SER A 158 -4.61 25.86 -19.52
CA SER A 158 -4.70 27.07 -18.67
C SER A 158 -5.68 26.93 -17.49
N MET A 159 -5.65 25.79 -16.80
CA MET A 159 -6.49 25.49 -15.64
C MET A 159 -5.71 25.65 -14.33
N SER A 160 -6.42 25.91 -13.22
CA SER A 160 -5.80 25.94 -11.90
C SER A 160 -5.31 24.55 -11.46
N ALA A 161 -4.28 24.51 -10.61
CA ALA A 161 -3.68 23.26 -10.13
C ALA A 161 -4.70 22.34 -9.45
N TYR A 162 -5.65 22.91 -8.69
CA TYR A 162 -6.72 22.15 -8.02
C TYR A 162 -7.64 21.43 -9.01
N VAL A 163 -8.00 22.10 -10.11
CA VAL A 163 -8.86 21.50 -11.14
C VAL A 163 -8.11 20.37 -11.85
N LYS A 164 -6.85 20.60 -12.21
CA LYS A 164 -6.00 19.54 -12.80
C LYS A 164 -5.89 18.33 -11.87
N PHE A 165 -5.67 18.55 -10.58
CA PHE A 165 -5.60 17.47 -9.58
C PHE A 165 -6.89 16.65 -9.53
N LEU A 166 -8.06 17.31 -9.48
CA LEU A 166 -9.35 16.62 -9.46
C LEU A 166 -9.60 15.83 -10.75
N LEU A 167 -9.30 16.41 -11.91
CA LEU A 167 -9.47 15.75 -13.20
C LEU A 167 -8.55 14.53 -13.33
N VAL A 168 -7.26 14.68 -13.04
CA VAL A 168 -6.29 13.59 -13.10
C VAL A 168 -6.67 12.47 -12.12
N THR A 169 -7.14 12.81 -10.92
CA THR A 169 -7.62 11.82 -9.93
C THR A 169 -8.83 11.06 -10.46
N PHE A 170 -9.84 11.79 -10.96
CA PHE A 170 -11.08 11.19 -11.46
C PHE A 170 -10.81 10.28 -12.67
N PHE A 171 -10.12 10.78 -13.69
CA PHE A 171 -9.77 9.99 -14.88
C PHE A 171 -8.77 8.89 -14.57
N GLY A 172 -7.81 9.13 -13.66
CA GLY A 172 -6.84 8.13 -13.23
C GLY A 172 -7.50 6.92 -12.61
N ILE A 173 -8.48 7.12 -11.72
CA ILE A 173 -9.26 6.02 -11.12
C ILE A 173 -10.02 5.26 -12.22
N ILE A 174 -10.80 5.96 -13.04
CA ILE A 174 -11.65 5.32 -14.05
C ILE A 174 -10.81 4.53 -15.07
N LEU A 175 -9.77 5.14 -15.62
CA LEU A 175 -8.91 4.50 -16.62
C LEU A 175 -8.12 3.35 -16.01
N SER A 176 -7.57 3.50 -14.81
CA SER A 176 -6.80 2.41 -14.19
C SER A 176 -7.68 1.20 -13.89
N PHE A 177 -8.89 1.40 -13.35
CA PHE A 177 -9.82 0.29 -13.11
C PHE A 177 -10.37 -0.31 -14.41
N GLY A 178 -10.64 0.51 -15.44
CA GLY A 178 -11.09 0.04 -16.74
C GLY A 178 -10.04 -0.82 -17.46
N ILE A 179 -8.80 -0.34 -17.51
CA ILE A 179 -7.66 -1.07 -18.10
C ILE A 179 -7.40 -2.37 -17.34
N SER A 180 -7.41 -2.30 -15.99
CA SER A 180 -7.22 -3.47 -15.13
C SER A 180 -8.28 -4.55 -15.40
N HIS A 181 -9.56 -4.17 -15.47
CA HIS A 181 -10.65 -5.10 -15.74
C HIS A 181 -10.49 -5.81 -17.08
N PHE A 182 -10.06 -5.08 -18.12
CA PHE A 182 -9.80 -5.64 -19.44
C PHE A 182 -8.61 -6.62 -19.44
N ILE A 183 -7.51 -6.27 -18.75
CA ILE A 183 -6.32 -7.11 -18.66
C ILE A 183 -6.62 -8.42 -17.90
N ILE A 184 -7.29 -8.34 -16.75
CA ILE A 184 -7.64 -9.53 -15.97
C ILE A 184 -8.60 -10.43 -16.76
N GLY A 185 -9.59 -9.86 -17.44
CA GLY A 185 -10.50 -10.61 -18.32
C GLY A 185 -9.76 -11.35 -19.43
N LYS A 186 -8.78 -10.71 -20.06
CA LYS A 186 -7.96 -11.31 -21.14
C LYS A 186 -7.05 -12.42 -20.62
N ILE A 187 -6.41 -12.22 -19.47
CA ILE A 187 -5.57 -13.25 -18.83
C ILE A 187 -6.41 -14.48 -18.45
N ALA A 188 -7.59 -14.27 -17.85
CA ALA A 188 -8.50 -15.36 -17.49
C ALA A 188 -8.96 -16.16 -18.72
N TYR A 189 -9.27 -15.47 -19.82
CA TYR A 189 -9.61 -16.11 -21.10
C TYR A 189 -8.44 -16.95 -21.66
N LEU A 190 -7.22 -16.41 -21.63
CA LEU A 190 -6.03 -17.11 -22.11
C LEU A 190 -5.73 -18.37 -21.29
N ILE A 191 -5.84 -18.31 -19.96
CA ILE A 191 -5.68 -19.47 -19.08
C ILE A 191 -6.73 -20.53 -19.38
N LYS A 192 -7.99 -20.14 -19.56
CA LYS A 192 -9.08 -21.05 -19.91
C LYS A 192 -8.85 -21.73 -21.27
N SER A 193 -8.39 -20.97 -22.25
CA SER A 193 -8.04 -21.48 -23.59
C SER A 193 -6.87 -22.47 -23.52
N TYR A 194 -5.80 -22.12 -22.79
CA TYR A 194 -4.65 -23.00 -22.57
C TYR A 194 -5.03 -24.32 -21.88
N ASN A 195 -5.83 -24.27 -20.81
CA ASN A 195 -6.30 -25.47 -20.11
C ASN A 195 -7.19 -26.35 -20.99
N LYS A 196 -8.01 -25.76 -21.86
CA LYS A 196 -8.82 -26.50 -22.84
C LYS A 196 -7.94 -27.24 -23.86
N LEU A 197 -6.90 -26.57 -24.37
CA LEU A 197 -5.91 -27.18 -25.29
C LEU A 197 -5.11 -28.30 -24.63
N LYS A 198 -4.71 -28.11 -23.37
CA LYS A 198 -3.99 -29.14 -22.59
C LYS A 198 -4.87 -30.37 -22.31
N SER A 199 -6.15 -30.17 -21.99
CA SER A 199 -7.12 -31.26 -21.78
C SER A 199 -7.34 -32.07 -23.06
N SER A 200 -7.48 -31.41 -24.21
CA SER A 200 -7.63 -32.09 -25.51
C SER A 200 -6.43 -32.99 -25.83
N LYS A 201 -5.20 -32.49 -25.64
CA LYS A 201 -3.98 -33.27 -25.92
C LYS A 201 -3.74 -34.46 -24.99
N MET A 202 -4.38 -34.52 -23.81
CA MET A 202 -4.27 -35.67 -22.90
C MET A 202 -5.31 -36.77 -23.18
N ILE A 203 -6.32 -36.49 -24.01
CA ILE A 203 -7.35 -37.47 -24.40
C ILE A 203 -6.91 -38.23 -25.67
N ASP A 204 -6.00 -37.64 -26.45
CA ASP A 204 -5.48 -38.20 -27.71
C ASP A 204 -4.19 -39.05 -27.53
N CYS A 205 -3.84 -39.45 -26.29
CA CYS A 205 -2.69 -40.29 -25.94
C CYS A 205 -3.16 -41.52 -25.16
#